data_AF-A0A935RHK4-F1
#
_entry.id   AF-A0A935RHK4-F1
#
_cell.length_a   1.000
_cell.length_b   1.000
_cell.length_c   1.000
_cell.angle_alpha   90.00
_cell.angle_beta   90.00
_cell.angle_gamma   90.00
#
_symmetry.space_group_name_H-M   'P 1'
#
loop_
_entity.id
_entity.type
_entity.pdbx_description
1 polymer ?
#
loop_
_entity_poly.entity_id
_entity_poly.type
_entity_poly.pdbx_seq_one_letter_code
_entity_poly.pdbx_strand_id
1 'polypeptide(L)'
;MCRWLMPPSPCRLRRSCFRCVLVAGLVNAFNIIDGFNGLAGGVASLILVGIAYVAFKVGDLVVLTASLTAIGAIAGFMLFNFPRGLVYLGDGGAYLLGFWIGELLILLVARNPQVSAWFPALLCSYPVCEMLFSIYRRAFVRRSHPGMPDMAHLHHLIYKRLVRWLVGPGLPASHEHGNALTSPYLWIITSVGVGPAVVFWQKTLILQIGCVMFAAAYVYAYVRIVRFRSSRWCSLRRGAAPFSGPYMMPLHKNTFWVNFAEALLLAILGTVPILMSSFSGPWL
;
A
#
# COMPACT_ATOMS: atom_id res chain seq x y z
N MET A 1 -8.48 -30.27 29.40
CA MET A 1 -7.32 -30.88 28.72
C MET A 1 -6.85 -29.96 27.61
N CYS A 2 -5.58 -29.54 27.66
CA CYS A 2 -5.01 -28.44 26.89
C CYS A 2 -4.99 -28.69 25.37
N ARG A 3 -5.90 -28.04 24.64
CA ARG A 3 -5.97 -28.03 23.15
C ARG A 3 -4.73 -27.38 22.48
N TRP A 4 -3.81 -26.82 23.26
CA TRP A 4 -2.59 -26.13 22.82
C TRP A 4 -1.36 -27.03 22.60
N LEU A 5 -1.37 -28.26 23.11
CA LEU A 5 -0.23 -29.20 23.00
C LEU A 5 -0.34 -30.19 21.82
N MET A 6 -1.46 -30.16 21.08
CA MET A 6 -1.58 -30.98 19.88
C MET A 6 -0.89 -30.29 18.71
N PRO A 7 0.00 -30.97 17.97
CA PRO A 7 0.59 -30.41 16.77
C PRO A 7 -0.53 -29.99 15.82
N PRO A 8 -0.50 -28.77 15.27
CA PRO A 8 -1.53 -28.32 14.35
C PRO A 8 -1.57 -29.28 13.17
N SER A 9 -2.79 -29.71 12.78
CA SER A 9 -2.95 -30.51 11.56
C SER A 9 -2.29 -29.79 10.36
N PRO A 10 -1.77 -30.50 9.35
CA PRO A 10 -1.02 -29.89 8.24
C PRO A 10 -1.76 -28.73 7.56
N CYS A 11 -3.09 -28.84 7.44
CA CYS A 11 -3.96 -27.80 6.92
C CYS A 11 -4.03 -26.54 7.82
N ARG A 12 -4.01 -26.71 9.15
CA ARG A 12 -4.04 -25.62 10.13
C ARG A 12 -2.71 -24.86 10.19
N LEU A 13 -1.59 -25.58 10.06
CA LEU A 13 -0.26 -24.97 10.01
C LEU A 13 -0.10 -24.11 8.75
N ARG A 14 -0.46 -24.65 7.58
CA ARG A 14 -0.39 -23.92 6.29
C ARG A 14 -1.21 -22.62 6.31
N ARG A 15 -2.44 -22.65 6.87
CA ARG A 15 -3.30 -21.47 7.01
C ARG A 15 -2.71 -20.42 7.98
N SER A 16 -2.02 -20.87 9.03
CA SER A 16 -1.44 -19.97 10.02
C SER A 16 -0.18 -19.28 9.47
N CYS A 17 0.72 -20.02 8.82
CA CYS A 17 1.88 -19.44 8.14
C CYS A 17 1.47 -18.43 7.08
N PHE A 18 0.43 -18.75 6.30
CA PHE A 18 -0.10 -17.83 5.27
C PHE A 18 -0.61 -16.52 5.88
N ARG A 19 -1.36 -16.58 6.98
CA ARG A 19 -1.80 -15.37 7.71
C ARG A 19 -0.61 -14.55 8.20
N CYS A 20 0.39 -15.19 8.81
CA CYS A 20 1.60 -14.50 9.26
C CYS A 20 2.31 -13.77 8.12
N VAL A 21 2.42 -14.39 6.94
CA VAL A 21 3.03 -13.74 5.77
C VAL A 21 2.20 -12.55 5.29
N LEU A 22 0.87 -12.67 5.23
CA LEU A 22 -0.01 -11.56 4.84
C LEU A 22 0.09 -10.38 5.80
N VAL A 23 0.03 -10.65 7.10
CA VAL A 23 0.10 -9.62 8.15
C VAL A 23 1.48 -8.97 8.16
N ALA A 24 2.56 -9.76 8.13
CA ALA A 24 3.93 -9.24 8.03
C ALA A 24 4.13 -8.41 6.76
N GLY A 25 3.52 -8.84 5.65
CA GLY A 25 3.48 -8.07 4.41
C GLY A 25 2.81 -6.71 4.60
N LEU A 26 1.62 -6.67 5.19
CA LEU A 26 0.93 -5.39 5.45
C LEU A 26 1.71 -4.49 6.42
N VAL A 27 2.28 -5.05 7.48
CA VAL A 27 3.16 -4.34 8.44
C VAL A 27 4.30 -3.65 7.70
N ASN A 28 5.00 -4.38 6.84
CA ASN A 28 6.08 -3.81 6.04
C ASN A 28 5.60 -2.81 4.98
N ALA A 29 4.42 -3.04 4.40
CA ALA A 29 3.82 -2.13 3.43
C ALA A 29 3.47 -0.77 4.04
N PHE A 30 2.89 -0.75 5.25
CA PHE A 30 2.61 0.48 5.99
C PHE A 30 3.89 1.20 6.40
N ASN A 31 4.92 0.47 6.81
CA ASN A 31 6.22 1.05 7.10
C ASN A 31 6.86 1.73 5.89
N ILE A 32 6.74 1.12 4.70
CA ILE A 32 7.27 1.69 3.46
C ILE A 32 6.59 3.01 3.09
N ILE A 33 5.28 3.16 3.33
CA ILE A 33 4.56 4.39 2.99
C ILE A 33 4.63 5.48 4.07
N ASP A 34 5.20 5.18 5.25
CA ASP A 34 5.41 6.16 6.33
C ASP A 34 6.64 7.05 6.09
N GLY A 35 6.66 7.73 4.94
CA GLY A 35 7.74 8.65 4.56
C GLY A 35 7.32 10.11 4.45
N PHE A 36 6.02 10.41 4.60
CA PHE A 36 5.45 11.72 4.35
C PHE A 36 4.35 12.07 5.37
N ASN A 37 4.33 13.34 5.80
CA ASN A 37 3.36 13.87 6.75
C ASN A 37 1.92 13.65 6.25
N GLY A 38 1.11 12.92 7.02
CA GLY A 38 -0.28 12.58 6.75
C GLY A 38 -0.49 11.41 5.79
N LEU A 39 0.56 10.84 5.19
CA LEU A 39 0.41 9.79 4.18
C LEU A 39 -0.09 8.49 4.80
N ALA A 40 0.69 7.88 5.70
CA ALA A 40 0.36 6.60 6.31
C ALA A 40 -0.96 6.67 7.10
N GLY A 41 -1.14 7.73 7.91
CA GLY A 41 -2.37 7.95 8.67
C GLY A 41 -3.62 8.14 7.80
N GLY A 42 -3.54 8.93 6.72
CA GLY A 42 -4.66 9.11 5.80
C GLY A 42 -5.01 7.83 5.02
N VAL A 43 -4.00 7.10 4.54
CA VAL A 43 -4.20 5.79 3.86
C VAL A 43 -4.82 4.77 4.81
N ALA A 44 -4.31 4.66 6.04
CA ALA A 44 -4.88 3.80 7.07
C ALA A 44 -6.34 4.17 7.36
N SER A 45 -6.65 5.46 7.47
CA SER A 45 -8.01 5.95 7.72
C SER A 45 -8.98 5.54 6.60
N LEU A 46 -8.60 5.73 5.34
CA LEU A 46 -9.42 5.33 4.19
C LEU A 46 -9.70 3.82 4.16
N ILE A 47 -8.68 3.01 4.45
CA ILE A 47 -8.81 1.55 4.52
C ILE A 47 -9.73 1.15 5.67
N LEU A 48 -9.51 1.71 6.87
CA LEU A 48 -10.33 1.41 8.06
C LEU A 48 -11.79 1.84 7.87
N VAL A 49 -12.06 2.96 7.19
CA VAL A 49 -13.43 3.36 6.84
C VAL A 49 -14.08 2.32 5.91
N GLY A 50 -13.33 1.80 4.93
CA GLY A 50 -13.82 0.72 4.08
C GLY A 50 -14.12 -0.57 4.83
N ILE A 51 -13.25 -0.96 5.77
CA ILE A 51 -13.47 -2.11 6.66
C ILE A 51 -14.71 -1.88 7.52
N ALA A 52 -14.81 -0.72 8.18
CA ALA A 52 -15.93 -0.35 9.04
C ALA A 52 -17.26 -0.38 8.26
N TYR A 53 -17.30 0.15 7.05
CA TYR A 53 -18.50 0.12 6.22
C TYR A 53 -18.94 -1.31 5.91
N VAL A 54 -18.03 -2.19 5.48
CA VAL A 54 -18.38 -3.58 5.16
C VAL A 54 -18.76 -4.34 6.43
N ALA A 55 -18.06 -4.12 7.54
CA ALA A 55 -18.39 -4.69 8.85
C ALA A 55 -19.81 -4.29 9.30
N PHE A 56 -20.18 -3.01 9.11
CA PHE A 56 -21.54 -2.54 9.36
C PHE A 56 -22.58 -3.24 8.46
N LYS A 57 -22.27 -3.45 7.17
CA LYS A 57 -23.17 -4.14 6.23
C LYS A 57 -23.40 -5.61 6.56
N VAL A 58 -22.40 -6.29 7.11
CA VAL A 58 -22.51 -7.70 7.50
C VAL A 58 -22.92 -7.90 8.97
N GLY A 59 -23.02 -6.80 9.74
CA GLY A 59 -23.40 -6.84 11.16
C GLY A 59 -22.28 -7.28 12.12
N ASP A 60 -21.02 -7.27 11.70
CA ASP A 60 -19.88 -7.63 12.55
C ASP A 60 -19.48 -6.44 13.45
N LEU A 61 -20.15 -6.34 14.59
CA LEU A 61 -19.94 -5.24 15.56
C LEU A 61 -18.52 -5.21 16.13
N VAL A 62 -17.84 -6.36 16.22
CA VAL A 62 -16.48 -6.43 16.77
C VAL A 62 -15.50 -5.76 15.80
N VAL A 63 -15.56 -6.12 14.51
CA VAL A 63 -14.69 -5.50 13.49
C VAL A 63 -15.05 -4.03 13.30
N LEU A 64 -16.35 -3.69 13.33
CA LEU A 64 -16.83 -2.31 13.19
C LEU A 64 -16.27 -1.41 14.31
N THR A 65 -16.48 -1.78 15.57
CA THR A 65 -16.04 -0.97 16.72
C THR A 65 -14.52 -0.85 16.77
N ALA A 66 -13.79 -1.94 16.56
CA ALA A 66 -12.33 -1.91 16.50
C ALA A 66 -11.79 -1.01 15.36
N SER A 67 -12.47 -0.97 14.22
CA SER A 67 -12.12 -0.07 13.11
C SER A 67 -12.39 1.39 13.47
N LEU A 68 -13.54 1.70 14.06
CA LEU A 68 -13.90 3.06 14.48
C LEU A 68 -12.97 3.60 15.59
N THR A 69 -12.59 2.77 16.56
CA THR A 69 -11.62 3.14 17.59
C THR A 69 -10.27 3.49 16.98
N ALA A 70 -9.78 2.69 16.01
CA ALA A 70 -8.54 2.98 15.31
C ALA A 70 -8.63 4.28 14.49
N ILE A 71 -9.75 4.54 13.81
CA ILE A 71 -10.00 5.80 13.11
C ILE A 71 -9.94 6.99 14.08
N GLY A 72 -10.56 6.88 15.26
CA GLY A 72 -10.51 7.93 16.29
C GLY A 72 -9.09 8.20 16.78
N ALA A 73 -8.30 7.16 17.03
CA ALA A 73 -6.90 7.30 17.40
C ALA A 73 -6.06 7.96 16.29
N ILE A 74 -6.25 7.56 15.04
CA ILE A 74 -5.56 8.16 13.89
C ILE A 74 -5.98 9.61 13.70
N ALA A 75 -7.26 9.96 13.90
CA ALA A 75 -7.73 11.34 13.81
C ALA A 75 -7.03 12.25 14.84
N GLY A 76 -6.86 11.78 16.08
CA GLY A 76 -6.08 12.47 17.10
C GLY A 76 -4.62 12.65 16.70
N PHE A 77 -3.98 11.61 16.17
CA PHE A 77 -2.62 11.67 15.64
C PHE A 77 -2.49 12.64 14.45
N MET A 78 -3.43 12.60 13.51
CA MET A 78 -3.43 13.41 12.29
C MET A 78 -3.49 14.91 12.57
N LEU A 79 -4.10 15.33 13.68
CA LEU A 79 -4.11 16.74 14.11
C LEU A 79 -2.70 17.29 14.34
N PHE A 80 -1.79 16.44 14.84
CA PHE A 80 -0.40 16.81 15.09
C PHE A 80 0.52 16.47 13.91
N ASN A 81 0.17 15.45 13.12
CA ASN A 81 1.00 14.98 12.02
C ASN A 81 0.77 15.75 10.70
N PHE A 82 -0.46 16.13 10.36
CA PHE A 82 -0.78 16.77 9.08
C PHE A 82 -1.35 18.19 9.27
N PRO A 83 -0.86 19.23 8.56
CA PRO A 83 0.25 19.22 7.59
C PRO A 83 1.63 19.47 8.22
N ARG A 84 1.68 19.83 9.50
CA ARG A 84 2.90 20.38 10.15
C ARG A 84 3.94 19.33 10.55
N GLY A 85 3.57 18.05 10.72
CA GLY A 85 4.53 16.99 11.09
C GLY A 85 5.10 17.11 12.50
N LEU A 86 4.33 17.62 13.49
CA LEU A 86 4.82 17.82 14.85
C LEU A 86 5.09 16.49 15.58
N VAL A 87 4.35 15.45 15.23
CA VAL A 87 4.52 14.09 15.73
C VAL A 87 4.62 13.15 14.54
N TYR A 88 5.68 12.35 14.49
CA TYR A 88 5.87 11.32 13.47
C TYR A 88 5.22 10.01 13.93
N LEU A 89 4.71 9.22 12.97
CA LEU A 89 4.11 7.92 13.27
C LEU A 89 5.19 6.93 13.74
N GLY A 90 6.30 6.89 13.01
CA GLY A 90 7.47 6.06 13.31
C GLY A 90 7.19 4.57 13.12
N ASP A 91 8.24 3.76 13.21
CA ASP A 91 8.15 2.31 12.98
C ASP A 91 7.09 1.65 13.89
N GLY A 92 7.03 2.08 15.16
CA GLY A 92 6.06 1.54 16.12
C GLY A 92 4.61 1.77 15.70
N GLY A 93 4.28 2.98 15.24
CA GLY A 93 2.93 3.30 14.75
C GLY A 93 2.63 2.64 13.41
N ALA A 94 3.60 2.65 12.48
CA ALA A 94 3.42 2.04 11.16
C ALA A 94 3.21 0.52 11.25
N TYR A 95 3.98 -0.16 12.11
CA TYR A 95 3.80 -1.59 12.35
C TYR A 95 2.48 -1.91 13.04
N LEU A 96 2.09 -1.11 14.04
CA LEU A 96 0.80 -1.28 14.71
C LEU A 96 -0.36 -1.13 13.72
N LEU A 97 -0.35 -0.10 12.86
CA LEU A 97 -1.41 0.12 11.87
C LEU A 97 -1.48 -1.03 10.85
N GLY A 98 -0.34 -1.47 10.32
CA GLY A 98 -0.31 -2.58 9.38
C GLY A 98 -0.78 -3.91 9.99
N PHE A 99 -0.40 -4.18 11.25
CA PHE A 99 -0.87 -5.34 12.00
C PHE A 99 -2.39 -5.26 12.24
N TRP A 100 -2.87 -4.12 12.75
CA TRP A 100 -4.27 -3.91 13.10
C TRP A 100 -5.18 -4.07 11.88
N ILE A 101 -4.83 -3.44 10.77
CA ILE A 101 -5.57 -3.54 9.51
C ILE A 101 -5.55 -4.98 8.97
N GLY A 102 -4.38 -5.65 9.02
CA GLY A 102 -4.23 -7.04 8.58
C GLY A 102 -5.14 -8.00 9.34
N GLU A 103 -5.14 -7.92 10.67
CA GLU A 103 -5.98 -8.75 11.53
C GLU A 103 -7.47 -8.46 11.33
N LEU A 104 -7.89 -7.20 11.23
CA LEU A 104 -9.29 -6.84 10.98
C LEU A 104 -9.79 -7.38 9.64
N LEU A 105 -8.97 -7.33 8.59
CA LEU A 105 -9.33 -7.89 7.27
C LEU A 105 -9.48 -9.41 7.30
N ILE A 106 -8.56 -10.10 7.97
CA ILE A 106 -8.62 -11.55 8.13
C ILE A 106 -9.87 -11.93 8.94
N LEU A 107 -10.15 -11.24 10.04
CA LEU A 107 -11.34 -11.48 10.86
C LEU A 107 -12.62 -11.25 10.08
N LEU A 108 -12.71 -10.14 9.34
CA LEU A 108 -13.88 -9.79 8.54
C LEU A 108 -14.19 -10.88 7.50
N VAL A 109 -13.20 -11.32 6.73
CA VAL A 109 -13.38 -12.36 5.71
C VAL A 109 -13.65 -13.74 6.33
N ALA A 110 -12.96 -14.09 7.43
CA ALA A 110 -13.11 -15.39 8.07
C ALA A 110 -14.48 -15.57 8.75
N ARG A 111 -15.05 -14.50 9.33
CA ARG A 111 -16.35 -14.53 10.01
C ARG A 111 -17.53 -14.37 9.06
N ASN A 112 -17.32 -13.74 7.90
CA ASN A 112 -18.40 -13.36 7.00
C ASN A 112 -18.17 -13.95 5.60
N PRO A 113 -18.70 -15.16 5.31
CA PRO A 113 -18.49 -15.85 4.02
C PRO A 113 -18.99 -15.09 2.79
N GLN A 114 -19.89 -14.14 3.01
CA GLN A 114 -20.45 -13.24 2.00
C GLN A 114 -19.48 -12.13 1.57
N VAL A 115 -18.42 -11.88 2.33
CA VAL A 115 -17.33 -10.97 1.92
C VAL A 115 -16.37 -11.72 1.02
N SER A 116 -16.09 -11.18 -0.15
CA SER A 116 -15.13 -11.80 -1.06
C SER A 116 -13.72 -11.79 -0.46
N ALA A 117 -12.99 -12.90 -0.62
CA ALA A 117 -11.59 -13.00 -0.23
C ALA A 117 -10.67 -12.00 -0.97
N TRP A 118 -11.16 -11.39 -2.06
CA TRP A 118 -10.47 -10.37 -2.84
C TRP A 118 -10.68 -8.94 -2.35
N PHE A 119 -11.64 -8.73 -1.44
CA PHE A 119 -11.91 -7.42 -0.87
C PHE A 119 -10.66 -6.81 -0.20
N PRO A 120 -9.91 -7.54 0.67
CA PRO A 120 -8.67 -7.02 1.26
C PRO A 120 -7.61 -6.63 0.22
N ALA A 121 -7.50 -7.40 -0.87
CA ALA A 121 -6.48 -7.19 -1.89
C ALA A 121 -6.69 -5.89 -2.67
N LEU A 122 -7.94 -5.59 -3.06
CA LEU A 122 -8.25 -4.33 -3.74
C LEU A 122 -8.23 -3.14 -2.76
N LEU A 123 -8.75 -3.34 -1.55
CA LEU A 123 -8.81 -2.28 -0.53
C LEU A 123 -7.40 -1.80 -0.13
N CYS A 124 -6.44 -2.73 0.02
CA CYS A 124 -5.04 -2.43 0.36
C CYS A 124 -4.13 -2.35 -0.88
N SER A 125 -4.70 -2.17 -2.06
CA SER A 125 -3.96 -2.23 -3.33
C SER A 125 -2.81 -1.22 -3.40
N TYR A 126 -3.00 0.02 -2.91
CA TYR A 126 -1.93 1.03 -2.87
C TYR A 126 -0.69 0.60 -2.06
N PRO A 127 -0.79 0.37 -0.73
CA PRO A 127 0.39 0.00 0.07
C PRO A 127 1.02 -1.32 -0.38
N VAL A 128 0.20 -2.30 -0.80
CA VAL A 128 0.69 -3.59 -1.29
C VAL A 128 1.45 -3.42 -2.61
N CYS A 129 0.93 -2.63 -3.56
CA CYS A 129 1.64 -2.37 -4.82
C CYS A 129 2.96 -1.63 -4.60
N GLU A 130 3.01 -0.64 -3.70
CA GLU A 130 4.27 0.04 -3.33
C GLU A 130 5.32 -0.94 -2.82
N MET A 131 4.92 -1.84 -1.91
CA MET A 131 5.81 -2.82 -1.31
C MET A 131 6.29 -3.85 -2.33
N LEU A 132 5.39 -4.46 -3.10
CA LEU A 132 5.74 -5.44 -4.13
C LEU A 132 6.62 -4.84 -5.23
N PHE A 133 6.31 -3.60 -5.66
CA PHE A 133 7.12 -2.90 -6.65
C PHE A 133 8.53 -2.60 -6.13
N SER A 134 8.65 -2.20 -4.85
CA SER A 134 9.94 -2.00 -4.19
C SER A 134 10.77 -3.29 -4.16
N ILE A 135 10.16 -4.41 -3.72
CA ILE A 135 10.80 -5.74 -3.69
C ILE A 135 11.28 -6.13 -5.09
N TYR A 136 10.41 -6.04 -6.10
CA TYR A 136 10.76 -6.40 -7.46
C TYR A 136 11.91 -5.54 -8.02
N ARG A 137 11.85 -4.22 -7.82
CA ARG A 137 12.91 -3.29 -8.24
C ARG A 137 14.25 -3.67 -7.62
N ARG A 138 14.29 -4.03 -6.35
CA ARG A 138 15.53 -4.35 -5.63
C ARG A 138 16.09 -5.71 -6.01
N ALA A 139 15.22 -6.73 -6.04
CA ALA A 139 15.60 -8.10 -6.33
C ALA A 139 16.08 -8.27 -7.78
N PHE A 140 15.37 -7.68 -8.75
CA PHE A 140 15.61 -7.97 -10.16
C PHE A 140 16.36 -6.88 -10.93
N VAL A 141 16.28 -5.61 -10.51
CA VAL A 141 16.97 -4.51 -11.23
C VAL A 141 18.30 -4.18 -10.60
N ARG A 142 18.32 -3.98 -9.28
CA ARG A 142 19.50 -3.49 -8.57
C ARG A 142 20.38 -4.59 -8.00
N ARG A 143 19.93 -5.85 -8.02
CA ARG A 143 20.58 -7.00 -7.34
C ARG A 143 21.05 -6.63 -5.93
N SER A 144 20.25 -5.83 -5.23
CA SER A 144 20.59 -5.26 -3.93
C SER A 144 19.69 -5.88 -2.87
N HIS A 145 20.20 -6.02 -1.63
CA HIS A 145 19.46 -6.65 -0.55
C HIS A 145 18.12 -5.92 -0.27
N PRO A 146 17.00 -6.64 -0.04
CA PRO A 146 15.68 -6.04 0.20
C PRO A 146 15.62 -5.05 1.37
N GLY A 147 16.54 -5.17 2.34
CA GLY A 147 16.58 -4.35 3.56
C GLY A 147 17.35 -3.02 3.50
N MET A 148 17.99 -2.64 2.38
CA MET A 148 18.65 -1.32 2.29
C MET A 148 17.64 -0.17 2.22
N PRO A 149 17.97 1.11 2.47
CA PRO A 149 17.01 2.21 2.28
C PRO A 149 16.69 2.45 0.79
N ASP A 150 15.42 2.53 0.37
CA ASP A 150 15.06 2.95 -1.01
C ASP A 150 14.64 4.42 -1.05
N MET A 151 15.10 5.12 -2.08
CA MET A 151 14.71 6.50 -2.38
C MET A 151 13.99 6.57 -3.74
N ALA A 152 13.34 5.50 -4.17
CA ALA A 152 12.62 5.47 -5.45
C ALA A 152 11.14 5.09 -5.31
N HIS A 153 10.59 5.04 -4.09
CA HIS A 153 9.16 4.84 -3.89
C HIS A 153 8.32 5.92 -4.60
N LEU A 154 7.10 5.58 -5.01
CA LEU A 154 6.28 6.50 -5.82
C LEU A 154 6.06 7.82 -5.09
N HIS A 155 5.84 7.77 -3.78
CA HIS A 155 5.67 8.96 -2.93
C HIS A 155 6.87 9.92 -3.04
N HIS A 156 8.10 9.39 -3.06
CA HIS A 156 9.29 10.23 -3.23
C HIS A 156 9.44 10.78 -4.65
N LEU A 157 9.01 10.01 -5.67
CA LEU A 157 9.01 10.47 -7.06
C LEU A 157 7.97 11.56 -7.30
N ILE A 158 6.78 11.44 -6.73
CA ILE A 158 5.72 12.46 -6.79
C ILE A 158 6.19 13.73 -6.09
N TYR A 159 6.74 13.63 -4.89
CA TYR A 159 7.32 14.77 -4.20
C TYR A 159 8.40 15.48 -5.03
N LYS A 160 9.35 14.71 -5.57
CA LYS A 160 10.47 15.26 -6.36
C LYS A 160 10.07 15.86 -7.71
N ARG A 161 9.09 15.28 -8.42
CA ARG A 161 8.76 15.68 -9.80
C ARG A 161 7.49 16.54 -9.90
N LEU A 162 6.49 16.32 -9.05
CA LEU A 162 5.22 17.02 -9.11
C LEU A 162 5.19 18.18 -8.11
N VAL A 163 5.45 17.91 -6.83
CA VAL A 163 5.25 18.90 -5.76
C VAL A 163 6.31 20.01 -5.80
N ARG A 164 7.59 19.66 -5.98
CA ARG A 164 8.66 20.67 -6.17
C ARG A 164 8.47 21.55 -7.41
N TRP A 165 7.82 21.02 -8.45
CA TRP A 165 7.52 21.78 -9.66
C TRP A 165 6.39 22.80 -9.42
N LEU A 166 5.36 22.43 -8.65
CA LEU A 166 4.22 23.29 -8.32
C LEU A 166 4.57 24.41 -7.32
N VAL A 167 5.46 24.15 -6.36
CA VAL A 167 5.77 25.11 -5.28
C VAL A 167 6.86 26.14 -5.69
N GLY A 168 7.64 25.85 -6.73
CA GLY A 168 8.72 26.73 -7.21
C GLY A 168 9.96 26.76 -6.28
N PRO A 169 11.15 27.14 -6.79
CA PRO A 169 12.42 27.06 -6.05
C PRO A 169 12.65 28.19 -5.03
N GLY A 170 11.71 29.12 -4.86
CA GLY A 170 11.91 30.39 -4.14
C GLY A 170 11.18 30.54 -2.81
N LEU A 171 10.29 29.61 -2.44
CA LEU A 171 9.69 29.60 -1.11
C LEU A 171 10.59 28.75 -0.19
N PRO A 172 10.93 29.22 1.03
CA PRO A 172 11.45 28.36 2.07
C PRO A 172 10.28 27.47 2.53
N ALA A 173 9.82 26.58 1.66
CA ALA A 173 9.06 25.42 2.08
C ALA A 173 10.05 24.66 2.95
N SER A 174 9.98 24.87 4.27
CA SER A 174 10.57 23.95 5.22
C SER A 174 10.24 22.55 4.71
N HIS A 175 11.23 21.66 4.64
CA HIS A 175 11.11 20.34 4.02
C HIS A 175 9.77 19.64 4.36
N GLU A 176 9.26 19.91 5.56
CA GLU A 176 7.97 19.54 6.16
C GLU A 176 6.70 19.95 5.37
N HIS A 177 6.58 21.20 4.89
CA HIS A 177 5.36 21.68 4.22
C HIS A 177 5.22 21.10 2.79
N GLY A 178 6.33 20.99 2.07
CA GLY A 178 6.35 20.33 0.78
C GLY A 178 6.07 18.82 0.89
N ASN A 179 6.51 18.20 1.99
CA ASN A 179 6.26 16.78 2.23
C ASN A 179 4.75 16.50 2.40
N ALA A 180 4.03 17.33 3.16
CA ALA A 180 2.60 17.17 3.38
C ALA A 180 1.75 17.27 2.10
N LEU A 181 2.16 18.10 1.12
CA LEU A 181 1.43 18.26 -0.15
C LEU A 181 1.40 16.98 -1.01
N THR A 182 2.29 16.02 -0.75
CA THR A 182 2.29 14.73 -1.46
C THR A 182 1.12 13.84 -1.03
N SER A 183 0.68 13.96 0.21
CA SER A 183 -0.29 13.07 0.84
C SER A 183 -1.69 13.12 0.18
N PRO A 184 -2.29 14.30 -0.11
CA PRO A 184 -3.58 14.36 -0.79
C PRO A 184 -3.61 13.65 -2.16
N TYR A 185 -2.55 13.74 -2.96
CA TYR A 185 -2.48 13.03 -4.24
C TYR A 185 -2.52 11.50 -4.06
N LEU A 186 -1.83 11.01 -3.04
CA LEU A 186 -1.78 9.58 -2.74
C LEU A 186 -3.07 9.09 -2.07
N TRP A 187 -3.78 9.96 -1.34
CA TRP A 187 -5.13 9.65 -0.85
C TRP A 187 -6.13 9.51 -2.00
N ILE A 188 -6.00 10.31 -3.05
CA ILE A 188 -6.81 10.17 -4.28
C ILE A 188 -6.51 8.82 -4.95
N ILE A 189 -5.22 8.49 -5.14
CA ILE A 189 -4.82 7.20 -5.72
C ILE A 189 -5.36 6.04 -4.87
N THR A 190 -5.25 6.13 -3.54
CA THR A 190 -5.78 5.12 -2.62
C THR A 190 -7.30 4.98 -2.75
N SER A 191 -8.02 6.09 -2.85
CA SER A 191 -9.47 6.11 -3.02
C SER A 191 -9.94 5.41 -4.30
N VAL A 192 -9.14 5.40 -5.38
CA VAL A 192 -9.44 4.66 -6.62
C VAL A 192 -9.45 3.14 -6.40
N GLY A 193 -8.67 2.63 -5.45
CA GLY A 193 -8.75 1.23 -5.03
C GLY A 193 -9.87 0.99 -4.01
N VAL A 194 -9.95 1.84 -2.98
CA VAL A 194 -10.90 1.69 -1.86
C VAL A 194 -12.35 1.81 -2.30
N GLY A 195 -12.70 2.79 -3.14
CA GLY A 195 -14.08 3.04 -3.58
C GLY A 195 -14.71 1.82 -4.24
N PRO A 196 -14.13 1.27 -5.32
CA PRO A 196 -14.63 0.05 -5.95
C PRO A 196 -14.63 -1.16 -5.01
N ALA A 197 -13.62 -1.31 -4.14
CA ALA A 197 -13.60 -2.40 -3.15
C ALA A 197 -14.82 -2.36 -2.23
N VAL A 198 -15.18 -1.18 -1.74
CA VAL A 198 -16.31 -0.97 -0.82
C VAL A 198 -17.66 -1.11 -1.53
N VAL A 199 -17.77 -0.70 -2.80
CA VAL A 199 -19.02 -0.83 -3.57
C VAL A 199 -19.27 -2.29 -3.99
N PHE A 200 -18.23 -3.01 -4.41
CA PHE A 200 -18.34 -4.34 -5.00
C PHE A 200 -17.82 -5.47 -4.09
N TRP A 201 -17.85 -5.28 -2.77
CA TRP A 201 -17.26 -6.18 -1.77
C TRP A 201 -17.72 -7.66 -1.85
N GLN A 202 -18.90 -7.93 -2.40
CA GLN A 202 -19.42 -9.29 -2.65
C GLN A 202 -19.00 -9.88 -4.00
N LYS A 203 -18.66 -9.05 -5.00
CA LYS A 203 -18.49 -9.45 -6.40
C LYS A 203 -17.04 -9.75 -6.71
N THR A 204 -16.62 -11.00 -6.48
CA THR A 204 -15.24 -11.48 -6.65
C THR A 204 -14.60 -11.11 -8.00
N LEU A 205 -15.33 -11.29 -9.11
CA LEU A 205 -14.80 -11.02 -10.45
C LEU A 205 -14.48 -9.53 -10.67
N ILE A 206 -15.34 -8.63 -10.17
CA ILE A 206 -15.11 -7.18 -10.27
C ILE A 206 -13.89 -6.78 -9.42
N LEU A 207 -13.74 -7.38 -8.23
CA LEU A 207 -12.59 -7.11 -7.36
C LEU A 207 -11.27 -7.59 -7.97
N GLN A 208 -11.26 -8.74 -8.64
CA GLN A 208 -10.11 -9.26 -9.37
C GLN A 208 -9.69 -8.33 -10.51
N ILE A 209 -10.65 -7.95 -11.35
CA ILE A 209 -10.41 -6.99 -12.44
C ILE A 209 -9.91 -5.67 -11.86
N GLY A 210 -10.52 -5.19 -10.77
CA GLY A 210 -10.09 -4.00 -10.05
C GLY A 210 -8.63 -4.08 -9.58
N CYS A 211 -8.20 -5.21 -9.03
CA CYS A 211 -6.80 -5.41 -8.59
C CYS A 211 -5.84 -5.31 -9.77
N VAL A 212 -6.16 -5.98 -10.88
CA VAL A 212 -5.33 -5.95 -12.10
C VAL A 212 -5.29 -4.55 -12.70
N MET A 213 -6.44 -3.86 -12.79
CA MET A 213 -6.54 -2.50 -13.32
C MET A 213 -5.76 -1.51 -12.45
N PHE A 214 -5.87 -1.62 -11.13
CA PHE A 214 -5.12 -0.76 -10.20
C PHE A 214 -3.61 -0.98 -10.35
N ALA A 215 -3.17 -2.24 -10.36
CA ALA A 215 -1.78 -2.61 -10.58
C ALA A 215 -1.24 -2.05 -11.91
N ALA A 216 -1.98 -2.20 -13.01
CA ALA A 216 -1.61 -1.67 -14.32
C ALA A 216 -1.54 -0.14 -14.32
N ALA A 217 -2.53 0.54 -13.72
CA ALA A 217 -2.56 1.99 -13.60
C ALA A 217 -1.40 2.52 -12.75
N TYR A 218 -1.07 1.85 -11.65
CA TYR A 218 0.06 2.17 -10.80
C TYR A 218 1.38 2.07 -11.56
N VAL A 219 1.61 0.97 -12.30
CA VAL A 219 2.81 0.79 -13.13
C VAL A 219 2.87 1.85 -14.22
N TYR A 220 1.77 2.10 -14.92
CA TYR A 220 1.69 3.12 -15.96
C TYR A 220 2.05 4.51 -15.39
N ALA A 221 1.46 4.91 -14.27
CA ALA A 221 1.75 6.17 -13.60
C ALA A 221 3.23 6.26 -13.22
N TYR A 222 3.79 5.21 -12.62
CA TYR A 222 5.21 5.13 -12.27
C TYR A 222 6.11 5.29 -13.51
N VAL A 223 5.84 4.55 -14.59
CA VAL A 223 6.60 4.62 -15.85
C VAL A 223 6.54 6.03 -16.44
N ARG A 224 5.36 6.62 -16.50
CA ARG A 224 5.15 7.98 -17.02
C ARG A 224 5.94 8.99 -16.21
N ILE A 225 5.84 8.91 -14.88
CA ILE A 225 6.59 9.78 -13.97
C ILE A 225 8.09 9.62 -14.21
N VAL A 226 8.62 8.39 -14.30
CA VAL A 226 10.06 8.13 -14.51
C VAL A 226 10.56 8.55 -15.90
N ARG A 227 9.80 8.26 -16.96
CA ARG A 227 10.12 8.58 -18.36
C ARG A 227 9.95 10.06 -18.70
N PHE A 228 9.25 10.84 -17.87
CA PHE A 228 9.13 12.28 -18.06
C PHE A 228 10.53 12.90 -18.03
N ARG A 229 11.08 13.19 -19.22
CA ARG A 229 12.27 14.04 -19.37
C ARG A 229 11.84 15.43 -18.91
N SER A 230 12.47 15.97 -17.88
CA SER A 230 12.45 17.42 -17.67
C SER A 230 12.87 18.06 -19.00
N SER A 231 11.95 18.79 -19.62
CA SER A 231 12.21 19.47 -20.90
C SER A 231 13.47 20.32 -20.76
N ARG A 232 14.33 20.31 -21.78
CA ARG A 232 15.59 21.08 -21.85
C ARG A 232 15.44 22.58 -21.54
N TRP A 233 14.21 23.07 -21.50
CA TRP A 233 13.83 24.41 -21.05
C TRP A 233 14.18 24.72 -19.58
N CYS A 234 14.36 23.71 -18.72
CA CYS A 234 14.85 23.90 -17.34
C CYS A 234 16.37 24.14 -17.22
N SER A 235 17.14 24.00 -18.30
CA SER A 235 18.59 24.29 -18.28
C SER A 235 18.89 25.79 -18.43
N LEU A 236 17.90 26.60 -18.85
CA LEU A 236 18.11 28.01 -19.16
C LEU A 236 17.98 28.94 -17.94
N ARG A 237 17.48 28.44 -16.81
CA ARG A 237 17.46 29.19 -15.54
C ARG A 237 18.35 28.51 -14.50
N ARG A 238 19.62 28.93 -14.54
CA ARG A 238 20.69 28.77 -13.53
C ARG A 238 21.27 27.36 -13.39
N GLY A 239 22.48 27.17 -13.95
CA GLY A 239 23.67 26.57 -13.31
C GLY A 239 23.58 25.22 -12.59
N ALA A 240 22.45 24.53 -12.59
CA ALA A 240 22.33 23.20 -12.03
C ALA A 240 22.87 22.21 -13.08
N ALA A 241 23.98 21.56 -12.74
CA ALA A 241 24.56 20.50 -13.56
C ALA A 241 23.48 19.51 -14.03
N PRO A 242 23.57 19.00 -15.27
CA PRO A 242 22.66 17.97 -15.73
C PRO A 242 22.67 16.80 -14.73
N PHE A 243 21.47 16.37 -14.34
CA PHE A 243 21.25 15.41 -13.27
C PHE A 243 21.81 14.02 -13.64
N SER A 244 23.10 13.79 -13.36
CA SER A 244 23.81 12.52 -13.53
C SER A 244 23.97 11.82 -12.16
N GLY A 245 22.86 11.48 -11.53
CA GLY A 245 22.88 10.63 -10.34
C GLY A 245 22.87 9.13 -10.71
N PRO A 246 23.51 8.23 -9.93
CA PRO A 246 23.54 6.77 -10.14
C PRO A 246 22.16 6.08 -10.03
N TYR A 247 21.08 6.86 -9.96
CA TYR A 247 19.70 6.43 -9.75
C TYR A 247 18.87 6.40 -11.05
N MET A 248 19.44 6.85 -12.18
CA MET A 248 18.84 6.64 -13.49
C MET A 248 18.91 5.15 -13.83
N MET A 249 17.78 4.45 -13.73
CA MET A 249 17.67 3.13 -14.35
C MET A 249 18.04 3.24 -15.83
N PRO A 250 18.75 2.25 -16.41
CA PRO A 250 18.84 2.14 -17.85
C PRO A 250 17.42 1.92 -18.38
N LEU A 251 16.83 2.99 -18.92
CA LEU A 251 15.48 3.06 -19.52
C LEU A 251 15.33 2.16 -20.76
N HIS A 252 16.34 1.36 -21.10
CA HIS A 252 16.51 0.71 -22.39
C HIS A 252 15.76 -0.63 -22.53
N LYS A 253 15.23 -1.24 -21.47
CA LYS A 253 14.58 -2.56 -21.61
C LYS A 253 13.07 -2.46 -21.37
N ASN A 254 12.28 -2.36 -22.45
CA ASN A 254 10.82 -2.50 -22.42
C ASN A 254 10.37 -3.82 -21.73
N THR A 255 11.22 -4.85 -21.75
CA THR A 255 11.04 -6.14 -21.07
C THR A 255 10.85 -6.01 -19.56
N PHE A 256 11.44 -5.00 -18.91
CA PHE A 256 11.35 -4.82 -17.46
C PHE A 256 9.90 -4.59 -16.98
N TRP A 257 9.16 -3.78 -17.72
CA TRP A 257 7.80 -3.37 -17.37
C TRP A 257 6.79 -4.49 -17.64
N VAL A 258 7.00 -5.21 -18.73
CA VAL A 258 6.20 -6.40 -19.09
C VAL A 258 6.40 -7.49 -18.04
N ASN A 259 7.65 -7.79 -17.67
CA ASN A 259 7.95 -8.82 -16.67
C ASN A 259 7.43 -8.45 -15.27
N PHE A 260 7.37 -7.16 -14.90
CA PHE A 260 6.77 -6.76 -13.63
C PHE A 260 5.26 -6.95 -13.65
N ALA A 261 4.59 -6.48 -14.71
CA ALA A 261 3.16 -6.61 -14.85
C ALA A 261 2.77 -8.10 -14.83
N GLU A 262 3.51 -8.96 -15.53
CA GLU A 262 3.33 -10.42 -15.48
C GLU A 262 3.60 -11.00 -14.10
N ALA A 263 4.71 -10.65 -13.42
CA ALA A 263 5.01 -11.15 -12.08
C ALA A 263 3.97 -10.73 -11.05
N LEU A 264 3.45 -9.50 -11.16
CA LEU A 264 2.38 -9.00 -10.30
C LEU A 264 1.05 -9.68 -10.64
N LEU A 265 0.75 -9.91 -11.92
CA LEU A 265 -0.41 -10.71 -12.35
C LEU A 265 -0.32 -12.13 -11.81
N LEU A 266 0.85 -12.76 -11.85
CA LEU A 266 1.10 -14.10 -11.34
C LEU A 266 1.05 -14.15 -9.82
N ALA A 267 1.49 -13.12 -9.11
CA ALA A 267 1.33 -13.02 -7.66
C ALA A 267 -0.15 -12.85 -7.28
N ILE A 268 -0.86 -11.99 -8.01
CA ILE A 268 -2.30 -11.74 -7.86
C ILE A 268 -3.09 -13.02 -8.17
N LEU A 269 -2.85 -13.69 -9.28
CA LEU A 269 -3.57 -14.89 -9.75
C LEU A 269 -3.09 -16.20 -9.11
N GLY A 270 -1.84 -16.29 -8.68
CA GLY A 270 -1.23 -17.49 -8.08
C GLY A 270 -1.44 -17.61 -6.56
N THR A 271 -1.71 -16.51 -5.85
CA THR A 271 -2.12 -16.56 -4.43
C THR A 271 -3.59 -16.95 -4.26
N VAL A 272 -4.38 -16.95 -5.34
CA VAL A 272 -5.84 -17.17 -5.37
C VAL A 272 -6.23 -18.60 -5.03
N PRO A 273 -5.61 -19.65 -5.60
CA PRO A 273 -5.96 -21.01 -5.21
C PRO A 273 -5.58 -21.27 -3.75
N ILE A 274 -4.58 -20.56 -3.21
CA ILE A 274 -4.14 -20.66 -1.82
C ILE A 274 -5.09 -19.92 -0.88
N LEU A 275 -5.52 -18.70 -1.22
CA LEU A 275 -6.58 -17.98 -0.52
C LEU A 275 -7.87 -18.81 -0.54
N MET A 276 -8.35 -19.23 -1.72
CA MET A 276 -9.62 -19.95 -1.84
C MET A 276 -9.59 -21.30 -1.13
N SER A 277 -8.49 -22.07 -1.17
CA SER A 277 -8.35 -23.33 -0.39
C SER A 277 -8.10 -23.11 1.12
N SER A 278 -7.62 -21.93 1.52
CA SER A 278 -7.44 -21.56 2.92
C SER A 278 -8.73 -21.02 3.55
N PHE A 279 -9.60 -20.38 2.76
CA PHE A 279 -10.88 -19.81 3.20
C PHE A 279 -12.08 -20.75 2.98
N SER A 280 -11.97 -21.80 2.15
CA SER A 280 -13.00 -22.84 2.02
C SER A 280 -12.88 -23.88 3.14
N GLY A 281 -13.60 -23.65 4.24
CA GLY A 281 -13.80 -24.64 5.30
C GLY A 281 -14.39 -23.99 6.56
N PRO A 282 -15.16 -24.74 7.37
CA PRO A 282 -15.67 -24.22 8.63
C PRO A 282 -14.50 -23.84 9.55
N TRP A 283 -14.52 -22.61 10.04
CA TRP A 283 -13.52 -22.04 10.96
C TRP A 283 -13.80 -22.39 12.44
N LEU A 284 -14.61 -23.44 12.68
CA LEU A 284 -14.94 -24.00 13.99
C LEU A 284 -14.55 -25.48 14.04
#